data_AF-A0A382Q4D1-F1
#
_entry.id   AF-A0A382Q4D1-F1
#
_cell.length_a   1.000
_cell.length_b   1.000
_cell.length_c   1.000
_cell.angle_alpha   90.00
_cell.angle_beta   90.00
_cell.angle_gamma   90.00
#
_symmetry.space_group_name_H-M   'P 1'
#
loop_
_entity.id
_entity.type
_entity.pdbx_description
1 polymer ?
#
loop_
_entity_poly.entity_id
_entity_poly.type
_entity_poly.pdbx_seq_one_letter_code
_entity_poly.pdbx_strand_id
1 'polypeptide(L)'
;MISLKRNSKGILTKANGLRTRSSSIYIPFQTQPFKISRSKFVDFLACRRCFYLDRVGGVVSPSVPGWTLNETVDRLLKREFDLCRENQVPHRVFAKFGFTNIVPFKHPDIDLWRDSLHHGLQYQAEGSNIILHGGIDDVWF
;
A
#
# COMPACT_ATOMS: atom_id res chain seq x y z
N MET A 1 -13.47 10.81 13.78
CA MET A 1 -12.52 11.94 13.88
C MET A 1 -11.91 12.18 12.50
N ILE A 2 -11.94 13.41 11.98
CA ILE A 2 -11.42 13.74 10.64
C ILE A 2 -9.98 14.24 10.76
N SER A 3 -9.11 13.83 9.83
CA SER A 3 -7.73 14.30 9.75
C SER A 3 -7.67 15.76 9.29
N LEU A 4 -7.03 16.61 10.08
CA LEU A 4 -6.81 18.02 9.73
C LEU A 4 -5.57 18.16 8.84
N LYS A 5 -5.68 18.94 7.77
CA LYS A 5 -4.57 19.14 6.83
C LYS A 5 -3.46 19.97 7.48
N ARG A 6 -2.28 19.36 7.60
CA ARG A 6 -1.05 19.99 8.12
C ARG A 6 0.07 19.92 7.08
N ASN A 7 0.99 20.88 7.12
CA ASN A 7 2.23 20.81 6.34
C ASN A 7 3.28 19.90 7.02
N SER A 8 4.46 19.76 6.41
CA SER A 8 5.57 18.96 6.95
C SER A 8 6.08 19.43 8.32
N LYS A 9 5.78 20.67 8.73
CA LYS A 9 6.10 21.23 10.05
C LYS A 9 4.98 21.04 11.07
N GLY A 10 3.90 20.33 10.72
CA GLY A 10 2.75 20.10 11.60
C GLY A 10 1.77 21.28 11.72
N ILE A 11 1.98 22.35 10.94
CA ILE A 11 1.14 23.56 10.99
C ILE A 11 -0.12 23.36 10.14
N LEU A 12 -1.28 23.78 10.64
CA LEU A 12 -2.55 23.72 9.91
C LEU A 12 -2.49 24.52 8.60
N THR A 13 -3.06 23.97 7.54
CA THR A 13 -3.11 24.59 6.22
C THR A 13 -4.45 24.41 5.55
N LYS A 14 -4.76 25.25 4.56
CA LYS A 14 -6.01 25.19 3.81
C LYS A 14 -6.17 23.86 3.07
N ALA A 15 -7.27 23.16 3.36
CA ALA A 15 -7.66 21.93 2.68
C ALA A 15 -8.48 22.28 1.43
N ASN A 16 -7.83 22.31 0.27
CA ASN A 16 -8.50 22.58 -1.01
C ASN A 16 -9.40 21.43 -1.49
N GLY A 17 -9.35 20.26 -0.86
CA GLY A 17 -10.12 19.08 -1.27
C GLY A 17 -9.70 18.49 -2.62
N LEU A 18 -8.60 18.96 -3.20
CA LEU A 18 -8.12 18.55 -4.52
C LEU A 18 -6.72 17.95 -4.45
N ARG A 19 -6.44 17.01 -5.36
CA ARG A 19 -5.12 16.43 -5.60
C ARG A 19 -4.19 17.50 -6.17
N THR A 20 -2.96 17.50 -5.69
CA THR A 20 -1.91 18.42 -6.16
C THR A 20 -0.91 17.75 -7.10
N ARG A 21 -0.72 16.43 -6.98
CA ARG A 21 0.22 15.67 -7.79
C ARG A 21 -0.44 15.24 -9.10
N SER A 22 0.05 15.76 -10.22
CA SER A 22 -0.44 15.45 -11.57
C SER A 22 -0.42 13.94 -11.85
N SER A 23 0.64 13.24 -11.45
CA SER A 23 0.75 11.78 -11.63
C SER A 23 -0.24 10.96 -10.79
N SER A 24 -1.06 11.60 -9.94
CA SER A 24 -2.15 10.95 -9.21
C SER A 24 -3.53 11.22 -9.79
N ILE A 25 -3.61 12.00 -10.87
CA ILE A 25 -4.81 12.34 -11.63
C ILE A 25 -4.67 11.74 -13.03
N TYR A 26 -5.66 10.98 -13.46
CA TYR A 26 -5.73 10.39 -14.79
C TYR A 26 -6.34 11.38 -15.78
N ILE A 27 -5.71 11.56 -16.94
CA ILE A 27 -6.25 12.36 -18.03
C ILE A 27 -6.93 11.41 -19.02
N PRO A 28 -8.22 11.62 -19.35
CA PRO A 28 -8.90 10.82 -20.35
C PRO A 28 -8.11 10.74 -21.67
N PHE A 29 -8.03 9.55 -22.25
CA PHE A 29 -7.30 9.26 -23.50
C PHE A 29 -5.78 9.43 -23.43
N GLN A 30 -5.18 9.58 -22.25
CA GLN A 30 -3.73 9.56 -22.14
C GLN A 30 -3.17 8.17 -22.52
N THR A 31 -2.04 8.15 -23.21
CA THR A 31 -1.32 6.91 -23.56
C THR A 31 -0.31 6.50 -22.49
N GLN A 32 0.12 7.44 -21.65
CA GLN A 32 1.13 7.20 -20.63
C GLN A 32 0.60 6.27 -19.52
N PRO A 33 1.44 5.35 -19.01
CA PRO A 33 1.01 4.42 -17.97
C PRO A 33 0.50 5.15 -16.71
N PHE A 34 -0.61 4.67 -16.16
CA PHE A 34 -1.19 5.20 -14.93
C PHE A 34 -1.23 4.12 -13.85
N LYS A 35 -0.51 4.37 -12.75
CA LYS A 35 -0.43 3.43 -11.64
C LYS A 35 -1.64 3.54 -10.72
N ILE A 36 -2.35 2.43 -10.53
CA ILE A 36 -3.45 2.27 -9.58
C ILE A 36 -3.01 1.29 -8.49
N SER A 37 -3.10 1.71 -7.23
CA SER A 37 -2.74 0.84 -6.10
C SER A 37 -3.85 -0.16 -5.79
N ARG A 38 -3.53 -1.26 -5.11
CA ARG A 38 -4.53 -2.23 -4.60
C ARG A 38 -5.70 -1.56 -3.88
N SER A 39 -5.44 -0.62 -2.98
CA SER A 39 -6.52 0.10 -2.28
C SER A 39 -7.38 0.94 -3.22
N LYS A 40 -6.79 1.56 -4.24
CA LYS A 40 -7.55 2.34 -5.23
C LYS A 40 -8.36 1.44 -6.17
N PHE A 41 -7.89 0.25 -6.47
CA PHE A 41 -8.68 -0.75 -7.17
C PHE A 41 -9.87 -1.20 -6.33
N VAL A 42 -9.69 -1.40 -5.02
CA VAL A 42 -10.82 -1.68 -4.10
C VAL A 42 -11.82 -0.51 -4.08
N ASP A 43 -11.35 0.75 -4.05
CA ASP A 43 -12.24 1.92 -4.15
C ASP A 43 -13.08 1.91 -5.44
N PHE A 44 -12.49 1.49 -6.57
CA PHE A 44 -13.22 1.34 -7.85
C PHE A 44 -14.31 0.27 -7.77
N LEU A 45 -13.99 -0.89 -7.19
CA LEU A 45 -14.95 -1.97 -7.00
C LEU A 45 -16.09 -1.57 -6.06
N ALA A 46 -15.77 -0.82 -5.00
CA ALA A 46 -16.76 -0.34 -4.03
C ALA A 46 -17.65 0.78 -4.60
N CYS A 47 -17.07 1.76 -5.31
CA CYS A 47 -17.81 2.88 -5.87
C CYS A 47 -17.08 3.48 -7.09
N ARG A 48 -17.48 3.06 -8.30
CA ARG A 48 -16.90 3.55 -9.58
C ARG A 48 -16.98 5.08 -9.72
N ARG A 49 -18.10 5.69 -9.30
CA ARG A 49 -18.30 7.16 -9.33
C ARG A 49 -17.34 7.88 -8.39
N CYS A 50 -17.17 7.37 -7.18
CA CYS A 50 -16.27 7.94 -6.18
C CYS A 50 -14.81 7.83 -6.66
N PHE A 51 -14.45 6.67 -7.20
CA PHE A 51 -13.15 6.46 -7.82
C PHE A 51 -12.90 7.44 -8.98
N TYR A 52 -13.89 7.64 -9.86
CA TYR A 52 -13.78 8.59 -10.96
C TYR A 52 -13.57 10.02 -10.46
N LEU A 53 -14.34 10.47 -9.45
CA LEU A 53 -14.15 11.78 -8.84
C LEU A 53 -12.75 11.94 -8.22
N ASP A 54 -12.21 10.88 -7.60
CA ASP A 54 -10.87 10.92 -6.98
C ASP A 54 -9.73 10.86 -7.99
N ARG A 55 -9.78 9.93 -8.95
CA ARG A 55 -8.71 9.67 -9.92
C ARG A 55 -8.77 10.55 -11.15
N VAL A 56 -9.95 10.93 -11.61
CA VAL A 56 -10.11 11.77 -12.82
C VAL A 56 -10.50 13.19 -12.43
N GLY A 57 -11.49 13.34 -11.55
CA GLY A 57 -11.92 14.65 -11.04
C GLY A 57 -10.97 15.29 -10.02
N GLY A 58 -9.98 14.55 -9.52
CA GLY A 58 -9.00 15.04 -8.56
C GLY A 58 -9.55 15.34 -7.16
N VAL A 59 -10.78 14.94 -6.83
CA VAL A 59 -11.43 15.22 -5.54
C VAL A 59 -10.93 14.27 -4.46
N VAL A 60 -10.36 14.80 -3.38
CA VAL A 60 -9.81 14.01 -2.27
C VAL A 60 -10.88 13.81 -1.20
N SER A 61 -11.19 12.55 -0.91
CA SER A 61 -12.06 12.19 0.22
C SER A 61 -11.44 12.59 1.55
N PRO A 62 -12.22 13.09 2.52
CA PRO A 62 -11.75 13.31 3.89
C PRO A 62 -11.18 12.01 4.48
N SER A 63 -9.99 12.09 5.07
CA SER A 63 -9.37 10.94 5.74
C SER A 63 -9.57 10.99 7.25
N VAL A 64 -9.33 9.85 7.89
CA VAL A 64 -9.19 9.76 9.35
C VAL A 64 -7.71 9.90 9.75
N PRO A 65 -7.40 10.25 11.01
CA PRO A 65 -6.04 10.20 11.51
C PRO A 65 -5.39 8.83 11.26
N GLY A 66 -4.09 8.83 10.98
CA GLY A 66 -3.33 7.60 10.77
C GLY A 66 -3.26 6.71 12.02
N TRP A 67 -3.03 5.42 11.81
CA TRP A 67 -2.95 4.41 12.88
C TRP A 67 -1.49 4.19 13.31
N THR A 68 -0.88 5.22 13.90
CA THR A 68 0.57 5.22 14.19
C THR A 68 1.01 4.09 15.12
N LEU A 69 0.17 3.70 16.09
CA LEU A 69 0.43 2.57 16.97
C LEU A 69 0.48 1.26 16.17
N ASN A 70 -0.56 0.98 15.37
CA ASN A 70 -0.65 -0.22 14.54
C ASN A 70 0.51 -0.31 13.54
N GLU A 71 0.84 0.79 12.87
CA GLU A 71 1.97 0.87 11.94
C GLU A 71 3.31 0.59 12.66
N THR A 72 3.48 1.09 13.88
CA THR A 72 4.70 0.84 14.66
C THR A 72 4.80 -0.61 15.11
N VAL A 73 3.69 -1.21 15.57
CA VAL A 73 3.63 -2.63 15.95
C VAL A 73 3.93 -3.52 14.74
N ASP A 74 3.33 -3.25 13.59
CA ASP A 74 3.59 -3.95 12.33
C ASP A 74 5.08 -3.89 11.94
N ARG A 75 5.71 -2.70 12.05
CA ARG A 75 7.13 -2.54 11.78
C ARG A 75 8.02 -3.36 12.74
N LEU A 76 7.67 -3.42 14.02
CA LEU A 76 8.41 -4.23 15.00
C LEU A 76 8.25 -5.72 14.72
N LEU A 77 7.04 -6.17 14.37
CA LEU A 77 6.74 -7.55 14.01
C LEU A 77 7.52 -7.97 12.76
N LYS A 78 7.56 -7.12 11.74
CA LYS A 78 8.35 -7.37 10.51
C LYS A 78 9.83 -7.55 10.78
N ARG A 79 10.41 -6.76 11.70
CA ARG A 79 11.81 -6.96 12.12
C ARG A 79 12.04 -8.32 12.79
N GLU A 80 11.08 -8.78 13.59
CA GLU A 80 11.14 -10.12 14.18
C GLU A 80 11.07 -11.20 13.08
N PHE A 81 10.22 -11.02 12.07
CA PHE A 81 10.16 -11.93 10.91
C PHE A 81 11.45 -11.93 10.09
N ASP A 82 12.10 -10.78 9.93
CA ASP A 82 13.38 -10.68 9.23
C ASP A 82 14.47 -11.49 9.94
N LEU A 83 14.54 -11.43 11.28
CA LEU A 83 15.43 -12.27 12.09
C LEU A 83 15.11 -13.77 11.94
N CYS A 84 13.82 -14.14 11.95
CA CYS A 84 13.40 -15.52 11.70
C CYS A 84 13.79 -16.00 10.28
N ARG A 85 13.68 -15.11 9.27
CA ARG A 85 14.04 -15.40 7.87
C ARG A 85 15.53 -15.63 7.70
N GLU A 86 16.36 -14.80 8.32
CA GLU A 86 17.81 -14.94 8.25
C GLU A 86 18.27 -16.27 8.82
N ASN A 87 17.72 -16.64 9.98
CA ASN A 87 18.05 -17.87 10.71
C ASN A 87 17.28 -19.10 10.19
N GLN A 88 16.31 -18.93 9.30
CA GLN A 88 15.43 -19.99 8.80
C GLN A 88 14.76 -20.78 9.94
N VAL A 89 14.17 -20.06 10.89
CA VAL A 89 13.44 -20.63 12.04
C VAL A 89 11.98 -20.17 12.05
N PRO A 90 11.04 -20.98 12.58
CA PRO A 90 9.65 -20.57 12.73
C PRO A 90 9.52 -19.44 13.74
N HIS A 91 8.49 -18.62 13.60
CA HIS A 91 8.20 -17.58 14.58
C HIS A 91 7.69 -18.18 15.88
N ARG A 92 8.08 -17.64 17.04
CA ARG A 92 7.74 -18.18 18.37
C ARG A 92 6.24 -18.40 18.62
N VAL A 93 5.40 -17.58 18.00
CA VAL A 93 3.93 -17.69 18.15
C VAL A 93 3.39 -18.93 17.45
N PHE A 94 4.02 -19.38 16.37
CA PHE A 94 3.59 -20.54 15.59
C PHE A 94 3.67 -21.85 16.38
N ALA A 95 4.63 -21.96 17.31
CA ALA A 95 4.74 -23.11 18.20
C ALA A 95 3.46 -23.34 19.02
N LYS A 96 2.75 -22.28 19.42
CA LYS A 96 1.49 -22.38 20.17
C LYS A 96 0.35 -23.00 19.35
N PHE A 97 0.49 -23.02 18.03
CA PHE A 97 -0.52 -23.51 17.09
C PHE A 97 -0.06 -24.76 16.33
N GLY A 98 1.07 -25.37 16.72
CA GLY A 98 1.61 -26.57 16.06
C GLY A 98 2.29 -26.32 14.70
N PHE A 99 2.51 -25.06 14.31
CA PHE A 99 3.16 -24.70 13.05
C PHE A 99 4.68 -24.62 13.20
N THR A 100 5.33 -25.75 13.54
CA THR A 100 6.77 -25.77 13.83
C THR A 100 7.66 -25.80 12.59
N ASN A 101 7.09 -26.12 11.42
CA ASN A 101 7.85 -26.34 10.19
C ASN A 101 7.63 -25.22 9.15
N ILE A 102 6.94 -24.14 9.54
CA ILE A 102 6.66 -23.00 8.66
C ILE A 102 7.62 -21.87 9.00
N VAL A 103 8.43 -21.44 8.04
CA VAL A 103 9.43 -20.39 8.20
C VAL A 103 9.18 -19.25 7.21
N PRO A 104 9.64 -18.02 7.50
CA PRO A 104 9.56 -16.95 6.51
C PRO A 104 10.41 -17.33 5.29
N PHE A 105 9.79 -17.25 4.12
CA PHE A 105 10.41 -17.65 2.86
C PHE A 105 11.60 -16.75 2.54
N LYS A 106 12.75 -17.37 2.28
CA LYS A 106 13.99 -16.67 1.96
C LYS A 106 14.16 -16.61 0.45
N HIS A 107 13.95 -15.43 -0.12
CA HIS A 107 14.09 -15.17 -1.54
C HIS A 107 14.88 -13.86 -1.77
N PRO A 108 15.78 -13.78 -2.76
CA PRO A 108 16.53 -12.55 -3.06
C PRO A 108 15.63 -11.33 -3.31
N ASP A 109 14.47 -11.54 -3.93
CA ASP A 109 13.54 -10.47 -4.31
C ASP A 109 12.47 -10.17 -3.24
N ILE A 110 12.53 -10.78 -2.05
CA ILE A 110 11.45 -10.62 -1.04
C ILE A 110 11.24 -9.15 -0.63
N ASP A 111 12.33 -8.38 -0.52
CA ASP A 111 12.26 -6.97 -0.16
C ASP A 111 11.67 -6.13 -1.30
N LEU A 112 11.93 -6.51 -2.56
CA LEU A 112 11.32 -5.88 -3.73
C LEU A 112 9.81 -6.12 -3.75
N TRP A 113 9.36 -7.33 -3.44
CA TRP A 113 7.94 -7.67 -3.41
C TRP A 113 7.18 -6.98 -2.27
N ARG A 114 7.85 -6.75 -1.13
CA ARG A 114 7.28 -6.07 0.05
C ARG A 114 7.23 -4.55 -0.11
N ASP A 115 8.15 -3.94 -0.88
CA ASP A 115 8.19 -2.49 -1.12
C ASP A 115 7.11 -2.02 -2.10
N SER A 116 5.87 -1.96 -1.62
CA SER A 116 4.70 -1.52 -2.40
C SER A 116 4.78 -0.10 -2.97
N LEU A 117 5.66 0.76 -2.43
CA LEU A 117 5.73 2.17 -2.79
C LEU A 117 6.64 2.44 -3.99
N HIS A 118 7.75 1.71 -4.11
CA HIS A 118 8.73 1.94 -5.18
C HIS A 118 8.82 0.79 -6.17
N HIS A 119 8.81 -0.45 -5.67
CA HIS A 119 9.01 -1.64 -6.49
C HIS A 119 7.70 -2.40 -6.62
N GLY A 120 7.38 -3.21 -5.61
CA GLY A 120 6.16 -3.99 -5.50
C GLY A 120 5.96 -4.95 -6.65
N LEU A 121 4.86 -5.68 -6.59
CA LEU A 121 4.33 -6.42 -7.71
C LEU A 121 3.57 -5.46 -8.62
N GLN A 122 3.77 -5.61 -9.92
CA GLN A 122 3.12 -4.80 -10.94
C GLN A 122 2.44 -5.71 -11.97
N TYR A 123 1.25 -5.33 -12.40
CA TYR A 123 0.49 -6.02 -13.43
C TYR A 123 -0.08 -5.01 -14.42
N GLN A 124 0.26 -5.16 -15.70
CA GLN A 124 -0.26 -4.34 -16.78
C GLN A 124 -1.66 -4.85 -17.15
N ALA A 125 -2.68 -4.02 -16.97
CA ALA A 125 -4.04 -4.38 -17.35
C ALA A 125 -4.17 -4.38 -18.88
N GLU A 126 -4.55 -5.53 -19.43
CA GLU A 126 -4.65 -5.77 -20.87
C GLU A 126 -5.56 -4.74 -21.56
N GLY A 127 -5.14 -4.28 -22.75
CA GLY A 127 -5.91 -3.33 -23.55
C GLY A 127 -6.05 -1.92 -22.95
N SER A 128 -5.31 -1.59 -21.89
CA SER A 128 -5.33 -0.27 -21.27
C SER A 128 -3.93 0.23 -20.95
N ASN A 129 -3.81 1.50 -20.56
CA ASN A 129 -2.58 2.08 -20.00
C ASN A 129 -2.54 2.00 -18.47
N ILE A 130 -3.32 1.12 -17.84
CA ILE A 130 -3.37 1.02 -16.36
C ILE A 130 -2.37 -0.03 -15.86
N ILE A 131 -1.54 0.38 -14.90
CA ILE A 131 -0.68 -0.54 -14.15
C ILE A 131 -1.29 -0.71 -12.75
N LEU A 132 -1.70 -1.93 -12.43
CA LEU A 132 -2.01 -2.30 -11.05
C LEU A 132 -0.71 -2.55 -10.31
N HIS A 133 -0.56 -1.96 -9.13
CA HIS A 133 0.60 -2.18 -8.28
C HIS A 133 0.22 -2.41 -6.82
N GLY A 134 1.05 -3.17 -6.12
CA GLY A 134 0.91 -3.43 -4.69
C GLY A 134 2.12 -4.16 -4.17
N GLY A 135 2.19 -4.35 -2.86
CA GLY A 135 3.17 -5.23 -2.23
C GLY A 135 2.46 -6.37 -1.51
N ILE A 136 3.20 -7.43 -1.27
CA ILE A 136 2.79 -8.50 -0.36
C ILE A 136 3.26 -8.17 1.06
N ASP A 137 2.59 -8.71 2.07
CA ASP A 137 3.00 -8.49 3.46
C ASP A 137 4.22 -9.36 3.81
N ASP A 138 4.07 -10.68 3.62
CA ASP A 138 5.13 -11.67 3.77
C ASP A 138 4.78 -12.98 3.03
N VAL A 139 5.75 -13.87 2.88
CA VAL A 139 5.60 -15.21 2.32
C VAL A 139 6.17 -16.21 3.32
N TRP A 140 5.43 -17.28 3.58
CA TRP A 140 5.81 -18.34 4.51
C TRP A 140 5.69 -19.69 3.81
N PHE A 141 6.61 -20.60 4.10
CA PHE A 141 6.64 -21.97 3.56
C PHE A 141 6.97 -22.95 4.67
#